data_AF-A0A7W5DJE5-F1
#
_entry.id   AF-A0A7W5DJE5-F1
#
_cell.length_a   1.000
_cell.length_b   1.000
_cell.length_c   1.000
_cell.angle_alpha   90.00
_cell.angle_beta   90.00
_cell.angle_gamma   90.00
#
_symmetry.space_group_name_H-M   'P 1'
#
loop_
_entity.id
_entity.type
_entity.pdbx_description
1 polymer ?
#
loop_
_entity_poly.entity_id
_entity_poly.type
_entity_poly.pdbx_seq_one_letter_code
_entity_poly.pdbx_strand_id
1 'polypeptide(L)'
;MDPEAQDTQASQDAPPEHGCACNPMMRGMMQNMMQKMRAQMGPGGEDPMAMMQKMMEQRESQPGGEAGNPMPQMMGMCMSMCSEMLTAMHKTTSMAAFATPELHTLFGEWMEGLEREALAVLNDQGEADATFLATQLNISEASAIHLIGHLADKGKVRLSVQATGKGEP
;
A
#
# COMPACT_ATOMS: atom_id res chain seq x y z
N MET A 1 -43.12 0.03 -41.96
CA MET A 1 -42.88 0.72 -43.23
C MET A 1 -41.96 1.88 -42.97
N ASP A 2 -40.65 1.79 -43.05
CA ASP A 2 -39.62 0.74 -43.13
C ASP A 2 -38.27 1.53 -43.07
N PRO A 3 -37.11 0.90 -42.90
CA PRO A 3 -36.09 1.28 -41.92
C PRO A 3 -34.77 1.64 -42.64
N GLU A 4 -33.64 1.51 -41.92
CA GLU A 4 -32.26 1.48 -42.44
C GLU A 4 -31.69 2.85 -42.87
N ALA A 5 -30.47 3.24 -42.52
CA ALA A 5 -29.28 2.44 -42.33
C ALA A 5 -28.40 3.00 -41.20
N GLN A 6 -28.00 2.09 -40.31
CA GLN A 6 -26.69 2.13 -39.68
C GLN A 6 -25.67 1.96 -40.81
N ASP A 7 -24.63 2.80 -40.85
CA ASP A 7 -23.39 2.38 -41.48
C ASP A 7 -22.20 2.73 -40.59
N THR A 8 -21.49 1.67 -40.29
CA THR A 8 -20.43 1.56 -39.31
C THR A 8 -19.15 1.68 -40.10
N GLN A 9 -18.58 2.88 -40.22
CA GLN A 9 -17.29 3.01 -40.88
C GLN A 9 -16.17 2.94 -39.85
N ALA A 10 -15.80 1.69 -39.58
CA ALA A 10 -14.53 1.29 -38.98
C ALA A 10 -13.38 2.00 -39.73
N SER A 11 -12.72 2.95 -39.07
CA SER A 11 -11.43 3.45 -39.52
C SER A 11 -10.36 2.42 -39.19
N GLN A 12 -9.70 2.02 -40.27
CA GLN A 12 -8.68 1.00 -40.36
C GLN A 12 -7.37 1.58 -39.82
N ASP A 13 -7.02 1.30 -38.57
CA ASP A 13 -5.65 1.44 -38.09
C ASP A 13 -4.88 0.17 -38.45
N ALA A 14 -4.21 0.22 -39.60
CA ALA A 14 -3.21 -0.76 -40.01
C ALA A 14 -2.00 -0.73 -39.05
N PRO A 15 -1.33 -1.88 -38.83
CA PRO A 15 -0.31 -2.02 -37.80
C PRO A 15 0.98 -1.25 -38.15
N PRO A 16 1.71 -0.67 -37.17
CA PRO A 16 3.04 -0.17 -37.46
C PRO A 16 3.98 -1.36 -37.69
N GLU A 17 4.31 -1.53 -38.95
CA GLU A 17 5.51 -2.12 -39.54
C GLU A 17 6.61 -2.48 -38.52
N HIS A 18 6.88 -3.79 -38.43
CA HIS A 18 8.10 -4.35 -37.83
C HIS A 18 9.33 -3.90 -38.63
N GLY A 19 9.81 -2.69 -38.37
CA GLY A 19 11.15 -2.25 -38.72
C GLY A 19 12.02 -2.27 -37.48
N CYS A 20 12.56 -3.43 -37.10
CA CYS A 20 13.63 -3.50 -36.10
C CYS A 20 14.91 -2.89 -36.72
N ALA A 21 14.93 -1.57 -36.81
CA ALA A 21 16.14 -0.81 -37.07
C ALA A 21 17.02 -1.00 -35.84
N CYS A 22 17.91 -1.99 -35.88
CA CYS A 22 18.96 -2.15 -34.88
C CYS A 22 19.73 -0.82 -34.81
N ASN A 23 19.46 -0.03 -33.77
CA ASN A 23 20.16 1.23 -33.53
C ASN A 23 21.67 0.96 -33.56
N PRO A 24 22.47 1.74 -34.30
CA PRO A 24 23.91 1.50 -34.47
C PRO A 24 24.64 1.49 -33.11
N MET A 25 24.15 2.25 -32.14
CA MET A 25 24.64 2.28 -30.77
C MET A 25 24.39 0.94 -30.02
N MET A 26 23.25 0.28 -30.27
CA MET A 26 22.90 -1.02 -29.66
C MET A 26 23.75 -2.16 -30.24
N ARG A 27 24.04 -2.11 -31.55
CA ARG A 27 25.00 -3.02 -32.20
C ARG A 27 26.42 -2.86 -31.65
N GLY A 28 26.85 -1.62 -31.39
CA GLY A 28 28.13 -1.33 -30.75
C GLY A 28 28.23 -1.84 -29.32
N MET A 29 27.15 -1.72 -28.53
CA MET A 29 27.08 -2.28 -27.18
C MET A 29 27.13 -3.81 -27.19
N MET A 30 26.37 -4.50 -28.05
CA MET A 30 26.43 -5.97 -28.16
C MET A 30 27.80 -6.47 -28.62
N GLN A 31 28.45 -5.78 -29.57
CA GLN A 31 29.80 -6.16 -30.01
C GLN A 31 30.83 -5.99 -28.89
N ASN A 32 30.79 -4.87 -28.14
CA ASN A 32 31.64 -4.68 -26.99
C ASN A 32 31.37 -5.74 -25.91
N MET A 33 30.11 -6.08 -25.67
CA MET A 33 29.74 -7.08 -24.67
C MET A 33 30.22 -8.47 -25.09
N MET A 34 30.03 -8.89 -26.35
CA MET A 34 30.56 -10.15 -26.86
C MET A 34 32.09 -10.19 -26.83
N GLN A 35 32.75 -9.10 -27.19
CA GLN A 35 34.21 -9.03 -27.19
C GLN A 35 34.77 -9.09 -25.77
N LYS A 36 34.11 -8.44 -24.81
CA LYS A 36 34.47 -8.49 -23.39
C LYS A 36 34.16 -9.85 -22.76
N MET A 37 33.11 -10.53 -23.22
CA MET A 37 32.78 -11.89 -22.80
C MET A 37 33.78 -12.89 -23.37
N ARG A 38 34.24 -12.71 -24.62
CA ARG A 38 35.30 -13.51 -25.25
C ARG A 38 36.68 -13.25 -24.64
N ALA A 39 36.96 -12.03 -24.20
CA ALA A 39 38.20 -11.70 -23.50
C ALA A 39 38.22 -12.24 -22.06
N GLN A 40 37.07 -12.35 -21.40
CA GLN A 40 36.95 -12.99 -20.10
C GLN A 40 36.90 -14.52 -20.20
N MET A 41 36.39 -15.08 -21.30
CA MET A 41 36.61 -16.48 -21.67
C MET A 41 37.93 -16.63 -22.42
N GLY A 42 39.04 -16.51 -21.70
CA GLY A 42 40.35 -16.89 -22.23
C GLY A 42 40.35 -18.34 -22.74
N PRO A 43 41.31 -18.73 -23.61
CA PRO A 43 41.44 -20.11 -24.07
C PRO A 43 41.98 -20.98 -22.92
N GLY A 44 41.08 -21.37 -22.02
CA GLY A 44 41.44 -22.10 -20.80
C GLY A 44 40.41 -22.02 -19.68
N GLY A 45 39.13 -21.79 -19.98
CA GLY A 45 38.05 -21.88 -19.00
C GLY A 45 37.79 -23.35 -18.66
N GLU A 46 37.83 -23.67 -17.37
CA GLU A 46 37.53 -25.00 -16.82
C GLU A 46 36.35 -25.65 -17.55
N ASP A 47 36.52 -26.92 -17.91
CA ASP A 47 35.57 -27.71 -18.68
C ASP A 47 34.14 -27.51 -18.14
N PRO A 48 33.14 -27.16 -18.97
CA PRO A 48 31.76 -26.97 -18.51
C PRO A 48 31.23 -28.17 -17.71
N MET A 49 31.74 -29.37 -18.02
CA MET A 49 31.51 -30.61 -17.29
C MET A 49 32.10 -30.61 -15.87
N ALA A 50 33.29 -30.04 -15.66
CA ALA A 50 33.93 -29.95 -14.35
C ALA A 50 33.18 -28.99 -13.41
N MET A 51 32.65 -27.89 -13.95
CA MET A 51 31.82 -26.97 -13.17
C MET A 51 30.49 -27.62 -12.76
N MET A 52 29.89 -28.41 -13.67
CA MET A 52 28.67 -29.17 -13.40
C MET A 52 28.91 -30.31 -12.38
N GLN A 53 30.07 -30.96 -12.46
CA GLN A 53 30.50 -31.99 -11.51
C GLN A 53 30.74 -31.41 -10.11
N LYS A 54 31.36 -30.24 -10.01
CA LYS A 54 31.57 -29.52 -8.74
C LYS A 54 30.26 -29.07 -8.08
N MET A 55 29.26 -28.73 -8.88
CA MET A 55 27.90 -28.43 -8.39
C MET A 55 27.18 -29.69 -7.88
N MET A 56 27.42 -30.84 -8.51
CA MET A 56 26.82 -32.12 -8.10
C MET A 56 27.48 -32.67 -6.83
N GLU A 57 28.82 -32.58 -6.73
CA GLU A 57 29.59 -32.96 -5.53
C GLU A 57 29.28 -32.08 -4.31
N GLN A 58 29.04 -30.77 -4.51
CA GLN A 58 28.55 -29.90 -3.42
C GLN A 58 27.17 -30.32 -2.89
N ARG A 59 26.37 -31.02 -3.70
CA ARG A 59 25.04 -31.50 -3.33
C ARG A 59 25.07 -32.84 -2.59
N GLU A 60 26.09 -33.68 -2.84
CA GLU A 60 26.30 -34.95 -2.14
C GLU A 60 27.05 -34.81 -0.81
N SER A 61 27.76 -33.69 -0.60
CA SER A 61 28.58 -33.45 0.60
C SER A 61 27.81 -32.92 1.82
N GLN A 62 26.47 -32.77 1.75
CA GLN A 62 25.64 -32.38 2.89
C GLN A 62 24.69 -33.51 3.30
N PRO A 63 25.07 -34.32 4.29
CA PRO A 63 24.11 -35.12 5.03
C PRO A 63 23.32 -34.18 5.96
N GLY A 64 22.01 -34.02 5.71
CA GLY A 64 21.08 -33.51 6.73
C GLY A 64 21.03 -32.00 6.97
N GLY A 65 21.13 -31.18 5.92
CA GLY A 65 20.75 -29.76 6.00
C GLY A 65 19.33 -29.56 5.48
N GLU A 66 18.40 -29.23 6.36
CA GLU A 66 17.03 -28.79 6.06
C GLU A 66 17.05 -27.43 5.32
N ALA A 67 17.67 -27.38 4.14
CA ALA A 67 17.53 -26.29 3.20
C ALA A 67 16.15 -26.45 2.57
N GLY A 68 15.14 -26.01 3.32
CA GLY A 68 13.75 -25.97 2.88
C GLY A 68 13.70 -25.43 1.47
N ASN A 69 13.12 -26.23 0.58
CA ASN A 69 12.87 -25.85 -0.81
C ASN A 69 12.34 -24.39 -0.79
N PRO A 70 12.89 -23.41 -1.54
CA PRO A 70 12.42 -22.02 -1.44
C PRO A 70 10.99 -21.85 -1.96
N MET A 71 10.47 -22.85 -2.69
CA MET A 71 9.14 -22.86 -3.29
C MET A 71 7.98 -22.77 -2.28
N PRO A 72 7.88 -23.59 -1.21
CA PRO A 72 6.83 -23.46 -0.21
C PRO A 72 6.88 -22.15 0.57
N GLN A 73 8.08 -21.61 0.84
CA GLN A 73 8.23 -20.33 1.54
C GLN A 73 7.75 -19.16 0.68
N MET A 74 8.12 -19.14 -0.61
CA MET A 74 7.65 -18.13 -1.56
C MET A 74 6.13 -18.22 -1.76
N MET A 75 5.58 -19.44 -1.85
CA MET A 75 4.13 -19.66 -1.95
C MET A 75 3.38 -19.20 -0.69
N GLY A 76 3.96 -19.42 0.49
CA GLY A 76 3.41 -18.95 1.76
C GLY A 76 3.35 -17.41 1.86
N MET A 77 4.41 -16.73 1.42
CA MET A 77 4.47 -15.27 1.42
C MET A 77 3.48 -14.64 0.42
N CYS A 78 3.30 -15.24 -0.76
CA CYS A 78 2.27 -14.80 -1.71
C CYS A 78 0.86 -14.98 -1.15
N MET A 79 0.59 -16.11 -0.48
CA MET A 79 -0.71 -16.36 0.13
C MET A 79 -1.00 -15.43 1.32
N SER A 80 -0.01 -15.11 2.15
CA SER A 80 -0.19 -14.18 3.27
C SER A 80 -0.49 -12.75 2.78
N MET A 81 0.21 -12.25 1.77
CA MET A 81 -0.09 -10.94 1.18
C MET A 81 -1.48 -10.89 0.56
N CYS A 82 -1.89 -11.94 -0.17
CA CYS A 82 -3.24 -12.04 -0.71
C CYS A 82 -4.31 -12.04 0.40
N SER A 83 -4.07 -12.73 1.51
CA SER A 83 -4.97 -12.76 2.67
C SER A 83 -5.10 -11.39 3.34
N GLU A 84 -3.98 -10.68 3.52
CA GLU A 84 -3.97 -9.32 4.07
C GLU A 84 -4.72 -8.34 3.17
N MET A 85 -4.50 -8.41 1.85
CA MET A 85 -5.21 -7.59 0.87
C MET A 85 -6.71 -7.87 0.88
N LEU A 86 -7.14 -9.14 0.92
CA LEU A 86 -8.56 -9.50 1.02
C LEU A 86 -9.18 -9.00 2.32
N THR A 87 -8.45 -9.06 3.43
CA THR A 87 -8.90 -8.55 4.73
C THR A 87 -9.05 -7.03 4.71
N ALA A 88 -8.08 -6.31 4.11
CA ALA A 88 -8.17 -4.87 3.92
C ALA A 88 -9.36 -4.50 3.04
N MET A 89 -9.55 -5.19 1.91
CA MET A 89 -10.71 -5.00 1.03
C MET A 89 -12.03 -5.27 1.75
N HIS A 90 -12.13 -6.35 2.52
CA HIS A 90 -13.34 -6.67 3.29
C HIS A 90 -13.65 -5.58 4.32
N LYS A 91 -12.62 -5.08 5.03
CA LYS A 91 -12.76 -3.96 5.96
C LYS A 91 -13.24 -2.70 5.24
N THR A 92 -12.64 -2.35 4.10
CA THR A 92 -13.04 -1.17 3.30
C THR A 92 -14.47 -1.31 2.76
N THR A 93 -14.85 -2.46 2.21
CA THR A 93 -16.20 -2.71 1.70
C THR A 93 -17.24 -2.70 2.82
N SER A 94 -16.92 -3.28 3.98
CA SER A 94 -17.78 -3.22 5.16
C SER A 94 -17.96 -1.78 5.63
N MET A 95 -16.91 -0.96 5.66
CA MET A 95 -17.01 0.47 5.98
C MET A 95 -17.82 1.24 4.93
N ALA A 96 -17.66 0.92 3.64
CA ALA A 96 -18.41 1.54 2.54
C ALA A 96 -19.91 1.20 2.58
N ALA A 97 -20.29 0.03 3.11
CA ALA A 97 -21.69 -0.34 3.28
C ALA A 97 -22.43 0.55 4.30
N PHE A 98 -21.71 1.21 5.22
CA PHE A 98 -22.27 2.19 6.16
C PHE A 98 -22.27 3.62 5.59
N ALA A 99 -21.72 3.83 4.39
CA ALA A 99 -21.59 5.14 3.77
C ALA A 99 -22.81 5.52 2.91
N THR A 100 -24.03 5.23 3.38
CA THR A 100 -25.23 5.72 2.70
C THR A 100 -25.45 7.21 3.02
N PRO A 101 -26.02 8.02 2.12
CA PRO A 101 -26.27 9.45 2.37
C PRO A 101 -27.10 9.72 3.63
N GLU A 102 -28.02 8.81 3.96
CA GLU A 102 -28.87 8.90 5.15
C GLU A 102 -28.05 8.71 6.44
N LEU A 103 -27.18 7.69 6.48
CA LEU A 103 -26.29 7.46 7.62
C LEU A 103 -25.26 8.60 7.78
N HIS A 104 -24.77 9.15 6.68
CA HIS A 104 -23.91 10.35 6.71
C HIS A 104 -24.63 11.55 7.33
N THR A 105 -25.90 11.74 6.99
CA THR A 105 -26.71 12.83 7.54
C THR A 105 -26.92 12.65 9.05
N LEU A 106 -27.30 11.45 9.48
CA LEU A 106 -27.47 11.12 10.90
C LEU A 106 -26.18 11.29 11.70
N PHE A 107 -25.05 10.87 11.14
CA PHE A 107 -23.74 11.08 11.75
C PHE A 107 -23.40 12.57 11.85
N GLY A 108 -23.69 13.36 10.81
CA GLY A 108 -23.51 14.81 10.80
C GLY A 108 -24.34 15.49 11.88
N GLU A 109 -25.63 15.19 11.97
CA GLU A 109 -26.53 15.74 13.00
C GLU A 109 -26.09 15.35 14.42
N TRP A 110 -25.67 14.10 14.61
CA TRP A 110 -25.11 13.62 15.88
C TRP A 110 -23.82 14.37 16.23
N MET A 111 -22.89 14.52 15.28
CA MET A 111 -21.64 15.26 15.46
C MET A 111 -21.90 16.73 15.81
N GLU A 112 -22.85 17.39 15.12
CA GLU A 112 -23.22 18.76 15.45
C GLU A 112 -23.84 18.89 16.85
N GLY A 113 -24.64 17.91 17.26
CA GLY A 113 -25.16 17.81 18.62
C GLY A 113 -24.03 17.71 19.65
N LEU A 114 -23.09 16.81 19.40
CA LEU A 114 -21.93 16.58 20.25
C LEU A 114 -21.03 17.83 20.35
N GLU A 115 -20.82 18.53 19.23
CA GLU A 115 -20.09 19.81 19.21
C GLU A 115 -20.77 20.88 20.08
N ARG A 116 -22.10 21.01 19.99
CA ARG A 116 -22.86 21.98 20.81
C ARG A 116 -22.76 21.68 22.29
N GLU A 117 -22.87 20.41 22.66
CA GLU A 117 -22.78 19.98 24.06
C GLU A 117 -21.36 20.19 24.63
N ALA A 118 -20.32 19.84 23.86
CA ALA A 118 -18.94 20.10 24.25
C ALA A 118 -18.68 21.59 24.50
N LEU A 119 -19.20 22.46 23.63
CA LEU A 119 -19.06 23.91 23.81
C LEU A 119 -19.86 24.44 25.00
N ALA A 120 -21.04 23.88 25.27
CA ALA A 120 -21.81 24.24 26.47
C ALA A 120 -21.01 23.90 27.74
N VAL A 121 -20.45 22.69 27.82
CA VAL A 121 -19.59 22.26 28.93
C VAL A 121 -18.38 23.19 29.08
N LEU A 122 -17.72 23.55 27.98
CA LEU A 122 -16.57 24.46 28.00
C LEU A 122 -16.93 25.90 28.37
N ASN A 123 -18.11 26.38 27.99
CA ASN A 123 -18.57 27.72 28.39
C ASN A 123 -18.86 27.79 29.90
N ASP A 124 -19.32 26.68 30.50
CA ASP A 124 -19.63 26.62 31.92
C ASP A 124 -18.38 26.42 32.80
N GLN A 125 -17.42 25.59 32.37
CA GLN A 125 -16.19 25.31 33.14
C GLN A 125 -14.97 26.17 32.75
N GLY A 126 -14.95 26.74 31.55
CA GLY A 126 -13.82 27.49 30.99
C GLY A 126 -12.77 26.61 30.33
N GLU A 127 -12.06 25.79 31.12
CA GLU A 127 -10.99 24.89 30.63
C GLU A 127 -11.29 23.45 31.02
N ALA A 128 -11.11 22.52 30.08
CA ALA A 128 -11.32 21.09 30.31
C ALA A 128 -10.31 20.27 29.50
N ASP A 129 -9.92 19.11 30.04
CA ASP A 129 -9.13 18.12 29.32
C ASP A 129 -10.01 17.09 28.58
N ALA A 130 -9.36 16.23 27.80
CA ALA A 130 -10.06 15.22 27.01
C ALA A 130 -10.77 14.17 27.87
N THR A 131 -10.20 13.81 29.02
CA THR A 131 -10.77 12.83 29.94
C THR A 131 -12.07 13.35 30.56
N PHE A 132 -12.10 14.63 30.93
CA PHE A 132 -13.28 15.30 31.44
C PHE A 132 -14.39 15.37 30.40
N LEU A 133 -14.07 15.82 29.19
CA LEU A 133 -15.04 15.91 28.09
C LEU A 133 -15.57 14.53 27.68
N ALA A 134 -14.72 13.49 27.68
CA ALA A 134 -15.16 12.12 27.42
C ALA A 134 -16.22 11.65 28.42
N THR A 135 -16.01 11.98 29.69
CA THR A 135 -16.94 11.62 30.77
C THR A 135 -18.27 12.37 30.62
N GLN A 136 -18.23 13.69 30.40
CA GLN A 136 -19.43 14.52 30.30
C GLN A 136 -20.27 14.18 29.07
N LEU A 137 -19.62 13.90 27.95
CA LEU A 137 -20.28 13.60 26.68
C LEU A 137 -20.59 12.10 26.51
N ASN A 138 -20.22 11.28 27.49
CA ASN A 138 -20.37 9.82 27.45
C ASN A 138 -19.80 9.18 26.17
N ILE A 139 -18.59 9.61 25.79
CA ILE A 139 -17.83 9.09 24.64
C ILE A 139 -16.49 8.51 25.11
N SER A 140 -15.79 7.80 24.22
CA SER A 140 -14.42 7.38 24.52
C SER A 140 -13.46 8.57 24.58
N GLU A 141 -12.39 8.45 25.37
CA GLU A 141 -11.34 9.48 25.42
C GLU A 141 -10.69 9.73 24.06
N ALA A 142 -10.47 8.67 23.26
CA ALA A 142 -9.97 8.81 21.90
C ALA A 142 -10.92 9.65 21.01
N SER A 143 -12.22 9.47 21.17
CA SER A 143 -13.24 10.28 20.48
C SER A 143 -13.25 11.72 20.97
N ALA A 144 -13.08 11.96 22.27
CA ALA A 144 -12.99 13.30 22.84
C ALA A 144 -11.75 14.04 22.32
N ILE A 145 -10.59 13.39 22.24
CA ILE A 145 -9.37 13.95 21.62
C ILE A 145 -9.65 14.37 20.17
N HIS A 146 -10.31 13.50 19.40
CA HIS A 146 -10.64 13.82 18.01
C HIS A 146 -11.62 15.00 17.91
N LEU A 147 -12.66 15.03 18.74
CA LEU A 147 -13.63 16.13 18.81
C LEU A 147 -12.96 17.46 19.16
N ILE A 148 -12.05 17.45 20.13
CA ILE A 148 -11.29 18.64 20.57
C ILE A 148 -10.42 19.17 19.41
N GLY A 149 -9.70 18.29 18.71
CA GLY A 149 -8.94 18.66 17.52
C GLY A 149 -9.83 19.26 16.43
N HIS A 150 -10.97 18.63 16.16
CA HIS A 150 -11.94 19.11 15.17
C HIS A 150 -12.56 20.47 15.54
N LEU A 151 -12.86 20.71 16.81
CA LEU A 151 -13.32 22.02 17.30
C LEU A 151 -12.23 23.08 17.19
N ALA A 152 -10.97 22.72 17.43
CA ALA A 152 -9.83 23.62 17.31
C ALA A 152 -9.56 23.99 15.85
N ASP A 153 -9.64 23.04 14.93
CA ASP A 153 -9.52 23.28 13.48
C ASP A 153 -10.60 24.23 12.96
N LYS A 154 -11.81 24.16 13.55
CA LYS A 154 -12.90 25.10 13.30
C LYS A 154 -12.75 26.46 14.00
N GLY A 155 -11.68 26.65 14.80
CA GLY A 155 -11.42 27.87 15.55
C GLY A 155 -12.39 28.12 16.71
N LYS A 156 -13.12 27.11 17.15
CA LYS A 156 -14.13 27.23 18.23
C LYS A 156 -13.52 27.11 19.62
N VAL A 157 -12.35 26.48 19.75
CA VAL A 157 -11.61 26.29 21.01
C VAL A 157 -10.12 26.56 20.79
N ARG A 158 -9.39 26.80 21.88
CA ARG A 158 -7.92 26.82 21.88
C ARG A 158 -7.38 25.61 22.62
N LEU A 159 -6.33 25.01 22.09
CA LEU A 159 -5.66 23.87 22.73
C LEU A 159 -4.49 24.36 23.58
N SER A 160 -4.38 23.81 24.78
CA SER A 160 -3.22 23.94 25.65
C SER A 160 -2.60 22.55 25.81
N VAL A 161 -1.29 22.45 25.65
CA VAL A 161 -0.56 21.18 25.77
C VAL A 161 0.31 21.25 27.01
N GLN A 162 0.13 20.27 27.90
CA GLN A 162 0.94 20.13 29.10
C GLN A 162 1.56 18.73 29.11
N ALA A 163 2.85 18.66 29.46
CA ALA A 163 3.51 17.38 29.64
C ALA A 163 2.99 16.72 30.93
N THR A 164 2.42 15.51 30.81
CA THR A 164 1.87 14.75 31.94
C THR A 164 2.91 13.91 32.68
N GLY A 165 4.17 13.92 32.22
CA GLY A 165 5.29 13.25 32.85
C GLY A 165 6.47 14.19 33.03
N LYS A 166 7.17 14.09 34.16
CA LYS A 166 8.50 14.69 34.34
C LYS A 166 9.36 14.29 33.15
N GLY A 167 9.71 15.25 32.30
CA GLY A 167 10.81 15.08 31.37
C GLY A 167 12.08 14.90 32.19
N GLU A 168 12.49 13.66 32.42
CA GLU A 168 13.90 13.40 32.63
C GLU A 168 14.58 13.38 31.25
N PRO A 169 15.75 14.05 31.12
CA PRO A 169 16.46 14.23 29.86
C PRO A 169 16.97 12.90 29.26
#